data_AF-A0A538MGS4-F1
#
_entry.id   AF-A0A538MGS4-F1
#
_cell.length_a   1.000
_cell.length_b   1.000
_cell.length_c   1.000
_cell.angle_alpha   90.00
_cell.angle_beta   90.00
_cell.angle_gamma   90.00
#
_symmetry.space_group_name_H-M   'P 1'
#
loop_
_entity.id
_entity.type
_entity.pdbx_description
1 polymer ?
#
loop_
_entity_poly.entity_id
_entity_poly.type
_entity_poly.pdbx_seq_one_letter_code
_entity_poly.pdbx_strand_id
1 'polypeptide(L)' 'MTPEDRLKSAEDLLDRLEQTRARLEQTQDPQEAIEILSELAEIAKEVESQLQQAKREAE' A
#
# COMPACT_ATOMS: atom_id res chain seq x y z
N MET A 1 9.36 -15.98 -8.34
CA MET A 1 8.05 -15.51 -7.85
C MET A 1 7.02 -15.94 -8.87
N THR A 2 6.02 -16.73 -8.47
CA THR A 2 4.95 -17.18 -9.37
C THR A 2 3.92 -16.06 -9.59
N PRO A 3 2.99 -16.18 -10.57
CA PRO A 3 1.85 -15.29 -10.66
C PRO A 3 0.98 -15.28 -9.40
N GLU A 4 0.85 -16.41 -8.72
CA GLU A 4 0.09 -16.57 -7.48
C GLU A 4 0.76 -15.80 -6.32
N ASP A 5 2.09 -15.86 -6.21
CA ASP A 5 2.85 -15.10 -5.22
C ASP A 5 2.69 -13.57 -5.44
N ARG A 6 2.64 -13.14 -6.70
CA ARG A 6 2.42 -11.73 -7.08
C ARG A 6 1.02 -11.25 -6.72
N LEU A 7 0.01 -12.05 -7.04
CA LEU A 7 -1.37 -11.75 -6.70
C LEU A 7 -1.53 -11.59 -5.19
N LYS A 8 -1.01 -12.56 -4.42
CA LYS A 8 -1.05 -12.51 -2.96
C LYS A 8 -0.36 -11.26 -2.40
N SER A 9 0.81 -10.92 -2.95
CA SER A 9 1.55 -9.73 -2.52
C SER A 9 0.78 -8.42 -2.81
N ALA A 10 0.00 -8.38 -3.90
CA ALA A 10 -0.86 -7.24 -4.22
C ALA A 10 -2.09 -7.16 -3.30
N GLU A 11 -2.69 -8.31 -2.98
CA GLU A 11 -3.80 -8.41 -2.02
C GLU A 11 -3.37 -7.95 -0.61
N ASP A 12 -2.23 -8.45 -0.12
CA ASP A 12 -1.68 -8.05 1.18
C ASP A 12 -1.39 -6.53 1.25
N LEU A 13 -0.93 -5.94 0.14
CA LEU A 13 -0.66 -4.52 0.04
C LEU A 13 -1.95 -3.67 0.02
N LEU A 14 -2.98 -4.17 -0.66
CA LEU A 14 -4.31 -3.55 -0.67
C LEU A 14 -4.95 -3.60 0.72
N ASP A 15 -4.90 -4.74 1.40
CA ASP A 15 -5.41 -4.90 2.75
C ASP A 15 -4.75 -3.92 3.72
N ARG A 16 -3.42 -3.77 3.64
CA ARG A 16 -2.67 -2.77 4.43
C ARG A 16 -3.14 -1.35 4.11
N LEU A 17 -3.28 -0.99 2.83
CA LEU A 17 -3.75 0.33 2.41
C LEU A 17 -5.14 0.64 2.98
N GLU A 18 -6.07 -0.31 2.90
CA GLU A 18 -7.43 -0.14 3.40
C GLU A 18 -7.48 0.01 4.92
N GLN A 19 -6.72 -0.80 5.65
CA GLN A 19 -6.61 -0.70 7.10
C GLN A 19 -6.03 0.64 7.55
N THR A 20 -4.96 1.10 6.90
CA THR A 20 -4.32 2.38 7.23
C THR A 20 -5.22 3.56 6.86
N ARG A 21 -5.99 3.48 5.77
CA ARG A 21 -7.02 4.48 5.42
C ARG A 21 -8.14 4.51 6.45
N ALA A 22 -8.66 3.35 6.87
CA ALA A 22 -9.72 3.27 7.86
C ALA A 22 -9.27 3.83 9.22
N ARG A 23 -8.00 3.62 9.60
CA ARG A 23 -7.41 4.26 10.79
C ARG A 23 -7.42 5.78 10.64
N LEU A 24 -6.94 6.32 9.52
CA LEU A 24 -6.93 7.76 9.27
C LEU A 24 -8.33 8.39 9.38
N GLU A 25 -9.34 7.72 8.82
CA GLU A 25 -10.74 8.20 8.85
C GLU A 25 -11.29 8.31 10.28
N GLN A 26 -10.74 7.56 11.24
CA GLN A 26 -11.17 7.55 12.64
C GLN A 26 -10.29 8.45 13.54
N THR A 27 -9.14 8.90 13.04
CA THR A 27 -8.17 9.69 13.80
C THR A 27 -8.64 11.15 13.94
N GLN A 28 -8.65 11.64 15.18
CA GLN A 28 -8.96 13.02 15.51
C GLN A 28 -7.73 13.81 15.98
N ASP A 29 -6.67 13.11 16.39
CA ASP A 29 -5.41 13.74 16.78
C ASP A 29 -4.61 14.13 15.51
N PRO A 30 -4.28 15.42 15.31
CA PRO A 30 -3.57 15.86 14.12
C PRO A 30 -2.16 15.29 13.98
N GLN A 31 -1.48 15.00 15.09
CA GLN A 31 -0.13 14.46 15.07
C GLN A 31 -0.16 12.98 14.66
N GLU A 32 -1.09 12.21 15.21
CA GLU A 32 -1.35 10.83 14.79
C GLU A 32 -1.76 10.76 13.31
N ALA A 33 -2.58 11.71 12.84
CA ALA A 33 -2.98 11.76 11.42
C ALA A 33 -1.78 11.96 10.49
N ILE A 34 -0.78 12.77 10.88
CA ILE A 34 0.46 12.96 10.10
C ILE A 34 1.26 11.67 10.02
N GLU A 35 1.34 10.92 11.11
CA GLU A 35 2.03 9.62 11.14
C GLU A 35 1.33 8.61 10.21
N ILE A 36 0.01 8.52 10.27
CA ILE A 36 -0.78 7.63 9.41
C ILE A 36 -0.67 8.04 7.94
N LEU A 37 -0.68 9.34 7.63
CA LEU A 37 -0.46 9.84 6.27
C LEU A 37 0.94 9.51 5.75
N SER A 38 1.95 9.50 6.62
CA SER A 38 3.31 9.08 6.27
C SER A 38 3.37 7.58 5.96
N GLU A 39 2.66 6.75 6.75
CA GLU A 39 2.51 5.31 6.49
C GLU A 39 1.82 5.06 5.13
N LEU A 40 0.74 5.80 4.83
CA LEU A 40 0.05 5.72 3.53
C LEU A 40 0.97 6.10 2.36
N ALA A 41 1.83 7.10 2.53
CA ALA A 41 2.78 7.49 1.49
C ALA A 41 3.82 6.39 1.21
N GLU A 42 4.28 5.66 2.22
CA GLU A 42 5.18 4.52 2.02
C GLU A 42 4.48 3.36 1.32
N ILE A 43 3.22 3.05 1.70
CA ILE A 43 2.41 2.05 1.01
C ILE A 43 2.24 2.42 -0.47
N ALA A 44 1.96 3.69 -0.78
CA ALA A 44 1.81 4.15 -2.16
C ALA A 44 3.09 3.95 -3.00
N LYS A 45 4.28 4.19 -2.42
CA LYS A 45 5.57 3.91 -3.09
C LYS A 45 5.76 2.42 -3.35
N GLU A 46 5.37 1.57 -2.40
CA GLU A 46 5.44 0.12 -2.54
C GLU A 46 4.52 -0.37 -3.67
N VAL A 47 3.30 0.17 -3.77
CA VAL A 47 2.35 -0.08 -4.87
C VAL A 47 2.98 0.32 -6.22
N GLU A 48 3.53 1.54 -6.30
CA GLU A 48 4.14 2.03 -7.53
C GLU A 48 5.30 1.13 -7.98
N SER A 49 6.16 0.72 -7.04
CA SER A 49 7.27 -0.19 -7.32
C SER A 49 6.80 -1.52 -7.91
N GLN A 50 5.76 -2.15 -7.31
CA GLN A 50 5.20 -3.39 -7.82
C GLN A 50 4.59 -3.22 -9.21
N LEU A 51 3.88 -2.12 -9.47
CA LEU A 51 3.31 -1.82 -10.79
C LEU A 51 4.41 -1.63 -11.85
N GLN A 52 5.48 -0.91 -11.52
CA GLN A 52 6.62 -0.72 -12.42
C GLN A 52 7.36 -2.04 -12.70
N GLN A 53 7.42 -2.95 -11.73
CA GLN A 53 7.97 -4.28 -11.96
C GLN A 53 7.06 -5.11 -12.87
N ALA A 54 5.75 -5.16 -12.58
CA ALA A 54 4.78 -5.91 -13.39
C ALA A 54 4.77 -5.42 -14.85
N LYS A 55 4.88 -4.11 -15.08
CA LYS A 55 4.98 -3.53 -16.42
C LYS A 55 6.23 -4.02 -17.17
N ARG A 56 7.40 -4.01 -16.50
CA ARG A 56 8.66 -4.48 -17.08
C ARG A 56 8.67 -5.97 -17.41
N GLU A 57 7.93 -6.78 -16.66
CA GLU A 57 7.82 -8.23 -16.90
C GLU A 57 6.82 -8.57 -18.03
N ALA A 58 5.96 -7.62 -18.41
CA ALA A 58 4.99 -7.77 -19.48
C ALA A 58 5.49 -7.26 -20.84
N GLU A 59 6.55 -6.44 -20.85
CA GLU A 59 7.30 -5.99 -22.04
C GLU A 59 8.37 -7.01 -22.46
#